data_AF-A0A8S2JC41-F1
#
_entry.id   AF-A0A8S2JC41-F1
#
_cell.length_a   1.000
_cell.length_b   1.000
_cell.length_c   1.000
_cell.angle_alpha   90.00
_cell.angle_beta   90.00
_cell.angle_gamma   90.00
#
_symmetry.space_group_name_H-M   'P 1'
#
loop_
_entity.id
_entity.type
_entity.pdbx_description
1 polymer ?
#
loop_
_entity_poly.entity_id
_entity_poly.type
_entity_poly.pdbx_seq_one_letter_code
_entity_poly.pdbx_strand_id
1 'polypeptide(L)'
;MHSALRPKPQLKQTHSSIIPSTLPSQKTYQNGHSSKQSHTNGNGYHHQSTQQSLSSNSSTLERAQNGSSTSPLQTIFQWSLGLINSKGKYLTSENFGCKINATGNSLRKKQKWTIHYNIQDDSVYLMSPLNYYLSTDKYGRLTCDKSTPDVDCQYQLEFSNHPLTNGRWAFKSVVYGMFLGGDDDHLHCFSKTPEWWCPHLALHPHINLKHILRKKYARLDENEIHIDEIVPWGSNALITVEYCDGRYAIRTCDGLYFHKDGKLMQQCTDESLFTIELNKGYLGFKDSEQRYLTAVGPQGIMTTRNKVGGKDELFLLEESVDVSANQTEAGDSGIFQLEYDDETAAYHIRACNNKYWKLEGNGIQATGEKQMSETLFQIQSLNDGRIAFQAPNGKYILPHATGHMRAVSDTPSTTETFLLKFINRPIIVLKCDYGLVGYRNKTCYKLECNKSTFHVFSMEDAHDGSYHLKGSHGLYWELSNDLSISVSGREPSKFSIELCRQNRIIIKAPNGQYLKGEQNGAITTCSTVNQATLWEF
;
A
#
# COMPACT_ATOMS: atom_id res chain seq x y z
N MET A 1 58.49 40.76 28.65
CA MET A 1 59.05 39.79 29.63
C MET A 1 58.33 38.47 29.43
N HIS A 2 59.05 37.34 29.47
CA HIS A 2 58.62 35.93 29.32
C HIS A 2 57.71 35.57 28.11
N SER A 3 58.06 34.69 27.15
CA SER A 3 58.68 33.33 27.17
C SER A 3 57.75 32.23 27.70
N ALA A 4 57.57 31.06 27.06
CA ALA A 4 58.28 30.41 25.95
C ALA A 4 57.32 29.46 25.16
N LEU A 5 57.35 29.38 23.82
CA LEU A 5 58.04 28.40 22.94
C LEU A 5 57.35 27.05 22.65
N ARG A 6 57.73 26.47 21.48
CA ARG A 6 57.23 25.29 20.74
C ARG A 6 57.84 23.94 21.29
N PRO A 7 57.68 22.70 20.73
CA PRO A 7 57.17 22.30 19.39
C PRO A 7 56.40 20.95 19.23
N LYS A 8 56.16 20.56 17.96
CA LYS A 8 55.80 19.20 17.49
C LYS A 8 57.04 18.31 17.26
N PRO A 9 56.90 16.98 17.27
CA PRO A 9 57.36 16.07 16.21
C PRO A 9 56.15 15.32 15.58
N GLN A 10 56.08 14.82 14.33
CA GLN A 10 57.00 14.17 13.37
C GLN A 10 57.26 12.66 13.58
N LEU A 11 57.15 11.91 12.47
CA LEU A 11 57.29 10.45 12.38
C LEU A 11 58.77 10.01 12.37
N LYS A 12 59.01 8.72 12.67
CA LYS A 12 60.09 7.94 12.04
C LYS A 12 59.65 6.48 11.81
N GLN A 13 60.25 5.85 10.80
CA GLN A 13 60.01 4.46 10.39
C GLN A 13 61.07 3.51 10.96
N THR A 14 60.77 2.21 10.98
CA THR A 14 61.77 1.13 10.93
C THR A 14 61.29 0.00 10.00
N HIS A 15 62.04 -0.30 8.95
CA HIS A 15 62.03 -1.61 8.27
C HIS A 15 62.85 -2.60 9.14
N SER A 16 62.93 -3.93 8.94
CA SER A 16 62.54 -4.88 7.87
C SER A 16 62.17 -6.27 8.50
N SER A 17 62.14 -7.49 7.92
CA SER A 17 62.42 -8.08 6.57
C SER A 17 61.99 -9.57 6.51
N ILE A 18 61.49 -10.03 5.34
CA ILE A 18 61.85 -11.30 4.62
C ILE A 18 61.59 -12.66 5.37
N ILE A 19 60.55 -13.46 5.05
CA ILE A 19 60.42 -14.52 3.97
C ILE A 19 61.22 -15.81 4.27
N PRO A 20 60.79 -17.07 3.92
CA PRO A 20 59.48 -17.60 3.46
C PRO A 20 58.82 -18.45 4.59
N SER A 21 58.15 -19.62 4.52
CA SER A 21 57.56 -20.59 3.53
C SER A 21 56.44 -21.42 4.29
N THR A 22 55.78 -22.52 3.88
CA THR A 22 55.77 -23.46 2.72
C THR A 22 54.37 -24.13 2.59
N LEU A 23 54.11 -24.89 1.51
CA LEU A 23 53.03 -25.91 1.41
C LEU A 23 53.53 -27.31 1.85
N PRO A 24 52.62 -28.28 2.12
CA PRO A 24 52.45 -29.36 1.12
C PRO A 24 50.99 -29.81 0.89
N SER A 25 50.81 -30.66 -0.12
CA SER A 25 49.50 -31.06 -0.70
C SER A 25 49.07 -32.49 -0.34
N GLN A 26 47.76 -32.75 -0.49
CA GLN A 26 47.10 -34.01 -0.91
C GLN A 26 47.70 -35.39 -0.54
N LYS A 27 46.84 -36.29 -0.04
CA LYS A 27 46.70 -37.62 -0.66
C LYS A 27 45.32 -38.27 -0.44
N THR A 28 44.88 -38.97 -1.47
CA THR A 28 43.64 -39.77 -1.55
C THR A 28 43.83 -41.19 -1.03
N TYR A 29 42.75 -41.84 -0.58
CA TYR A 29 42.55 -43.29 -0.71
C TYR A 29 41.10 -43.62 -1.09
N GLN A 30 40.84 -44.82 -1.62
CA GLN A 30 39.66 -45.13 -2.44
C GLN A 30 39.20 -46.61 -2.31
N ASN A 31 37.92 -46.85 -2.62
CA ASN A 31 37.30 -48.12 -3.07
C ASN A 31 37.00 -49.28 -2.08
N GLY A 32 35.98 -50.09 -2.45
CA GLY A 32 35.56 -51.37 -1.83
C GLY A 32 34.14 -51.32 -1.21
N HIS A 33 33.02 -51.59 -1.89
CA HIS A 33 32.49 -52.88 -2.41
C HIS A 33 32.25 -53.95 -1.31
N SER A 34 31.15 -54.74 -1.28
CA SER A 34 30.12 -55.03 -2.32
C SER A 34 28.75 -55.53 -1.79
N SER A 35 27.68 -55.20 -2.54
CA SER A 35 26.49 -56.00 -2.92
C SER A 35 25.73 -56.94 -1.95
N LYS A 36 24.38 -56.85 -2.01
CA LYS A 36 23.50 -57.88 -2.62
C LYS A 36 22.05 -57.39 -2.84
N GLN A 37 21.28 -58.12 -3.66
CA GLN A 37 19.92 -57.80 -4.12
C GLN A 37 18.85 -58.61 -3.36
N SER A 38 17.60 -58.11 -3.32
CA SER A 38 16.39 -58.93 -3.45
C SER A 38 15.19 -58.05 -3.90
N HIS A 39 14.15 -58.67 -4.44
CA HIS A 39 12.98 -58.00 -5.06
C HIS A 39 11.77 -57.91 -4.13
N THR A 40 10.87 -56.95 -4.36
CA THR A 40 9.42 -57.21 -4.48
C THR A 40 8.69 -56.07 -5.19
N ASN A 41 7.52 -56.35 -5.78
CA ASN A 41 6.66 -55.39 -6.49
C ASN A 41 5.53 -54.87 -5.57
N GLY A 42 4.96 -53.69 -5.83
CA GLY A 42 3.73 -53.26 -5.12
C GLY A 42 3.23 -51.83 -5.42
N ASN A 43 2.28 -51.71 -6.35
CA ASN A 43 1.54 -50.52 -6.77
C ASN A 43 1.21 -49.43 -5.71
N GLY A 44 1.31 -48.16 -6.12
CA GLY A 44 0.11 -47.30 -6.16
C GLY A 44 0.10 -46.00 -5.33
N TYR A 45 -0.65 -45.02 -5.86
CA TYR A 45 -1.14 -43.80 -5.18
C TYR A 45 -0.11 -42.79 -4.64
N HIS A 46 0.48 -42.01 -5.55
CA HIS A 46 0.93 -40.65 -5.23
C HIS A 46 -0.28 -39.70 -5.18
N HIS A 47 -0.67 -39.25 -3.99
CA HIS A 47 -1.38 -37.97 -3.84
C HIS A 47 -0.35 -36.85 -3.69
N GLN A 48 -0.16 -36.04 -4.73
CA GLN A 48 0.52 -34.76 -4.60
C GLN A 48 -0.51 -33.71 -4.15
N SER A 49 -0.43 -33.30 -2.88
CA SER A 49 -1.19 -32.17 -2.35
C SER A 49 -0.49 -30.86 -2.70
N THR A 50 -0.80 -30.31 -3.88
CA THR A 50 -0.27 -29.01 -4.33
C THR A 50 -0.66 -27.91 -3.35
N GLN A 51 0.33 -27.28 -2.72
CA GLN A 51 0.10 -26.19 -1.77
C GLN A 51 -0.33 -24.92 -2.52
N GLN A 52 -1.58 -24.51 -2.36
CA GLN A 52 -2.05 -23.20 -2.83
C GLN A 52 -1.58 -22.10 -1.88
N SER A 53 -0.74 -21.18 -2.38
CA SER A 53 -0.32 -19.98 -1.66
C SER A 53 -1.40 -18.89 -1.77
N LEU A 54 -2.38 -18.91 -0.85
CA LEU A 54 -3.37 -17.84 -0.75
C LEU A 54 -2.70 -16.54 -0.26
N SER A 55 -2.65 -15.54 -1.14
CA SER A 55 -2.15 -14.19 -0.84
C SER A 55 -3.31 -13.19 -0.88
N SER A 56 -4.05 -13.09 0.22
CA SER A 56 -5.24 -12.22 0.33
C SER A 56 -4.87 -10.79 0.70
N ASN A 57 -5.13 -9.84 -0.19
CA ASN A 57 -5.17 -8.40 0.07
C ASN A 57 -6.50 -7.81 -0.44
N SER A 58 -7.27 -7.19 0.45
CA SER A 58 -8.12 -6.01 0.22
C SER A 58 -8.70 -5.75 -1.19
N SER A 59 -9.70 -6.56 -1.61
CA SER A 59 -10.60 -6.21 -2.72
C SER A 59 -12.04 -6.75 -2.60
N THR A 60 -12.26 -7.80 -1.80
CA THR A 60 -13.54 -8.56 -1.75
C THR A 60 -14.41 -8.25 -0.53
N LEU A 61 -14.95 -7.02 -0.45
CA LEU A 61 -16.02 -6.66 0.49
C LEU A 61 -17.22 -6.03 -0.25
N GLU A 62 -18.43 -6.32 0.23
CA GLU A 62 -19.74 -5.87 -0.30
C GLU A 62 -20.10 -6.25 -1.77
N ARG A 63 -20.45 -7.52 -2.03
CA ARG A 63 -21.29 -7.88 -3.20
C ARG A 63 -22.37 -8.93 -2.93
N ALA A 64 -23.34 -8.58 -2.08
CA ALA A 64 -24.63 -9.27 -1.99
C ALA A 64 -25.76 -8.29 -1.63
N GLN A 65 -26.80 -8.20 -2.44
CA GLN A 65 -28.06 -7.54 -2.09
C GLN A 65 -29.14 -8.58 -1.81
N ASN A 66 -29.98 -8.32 -0.82
CA ASN A 66 -31.33 -8.86 -0.58
C ASN A 66 -31.69 -10.22 -1.22
N GLY A 67 -31.58 -11.33 -0.46
CA GLY A 67 -32.38 -12.53 -0.75
C GLY A 67 -31.79 -13.87 -0.30
N SER A 68 -32.30 -14.40 0.81
CA SER A 68 -32.10 -15.78 1.33
C SER A 68 -30.68 -16.20 1.78
N SER A 69 -30.65 -17.06 2.82
CA SER A 69 -29.49 -17.80 3.37
C SER A 69 -28.15 -17.04 3.46
N THR A 70 -27.92 -16.36 4.58
CA THR A 70 -26.59 -15.85 4.98
C THR A 70 -25.60 -17.01 5.19
N SER A 71 -24.46 -16.98 4.50
CA SER A 71 -23.33 -17.88 4.79
C SER A 71 -22.51 -17.35 5.99
N PRO A 72 -21.77 -18.21 6.73
CA PRO A 72 -21.19 -17.82 8.02
C PRO A 72 -19.98 -16.87 7.97
N LEU A 73 -19.52 -16.47 6.79
CA LEU A 73 -18.22 -15.80 6.60
C LEU A 73 -18.29 -14.28 6.43
N GLN A 74 -19.49 -13.69 6.33
CA GLN A 74 -19.67 -12.25 6.09
C GLN A 74 -19.70 -11.41 7.38
N THR A 75 -18.83 -11.75 8.34
CA THR A 75 -18.81 -11.22 9.72
C THR A 75 -17.46 -10.70 10.18
N ILE A 76 -16.40 -10.84 9.38
CA ILE A 76 -15.03 -10.45 9.73
C ILE A 76 -14.55 -9.34 8.78
N PHE A 77 -14.17 -8.20 9.35
CA PHE A 77 -13.45 -7.14 8.63
C PHE A 77 -11.94 -7.30 8.81
N GLN A 78 -11.16 -6.91 7.80
CA GLN A 78 -9.69 -7.04 7.80
C GLN A 78 -9.00 -5.68 7.67
N TRP A 79 -8.07 -5.37 8.57
CA TRP A 79 -7.25 -4.15 8.51
C TRP A 79 -5.77 -4.49 8.64
N SER A 80 -4.96 -4.15 7.62
CA SER A 80 -3.50 -4.28 7.70
C SER A 80 -2.88 -3.04 8.34
N LEU A 81 -2.10 -3.21 9.39
CA LEU A 81 -1.46 -2.13 10.13
C LEU A 81 -0.17 -2.58 10.85
N GLY A 82 0.67 -1.61 11.22
CA GLY A 82 1.70 -1.77 12.24
C GLY A 82 1.16 -1.37 13.62
N LEU A 83 1.72 -1.97 14.67
CA LEU A 83 1.45 -1.62 16.06
C LEU A 83 2.74 -1.14 16.71
N ILE A 84 2.76 0.09 17.22
CA ILE A 84 3.97 0.74 17.75
C ILE A 84 3.86 0.85 19.28
N ASN A 85 4.84 0.32 20.01
CA ASN A 85 4.83 0.32 21.47
C ASN A 85 5.25 1.66 22.11
N SER A 86 5.35 1.70 23.43
CA SER A 86 5.79 2.86 24.22
C SER A 86 7.21 3.37 23.90
N LYS A 87 8.05 2.56 23.25
CA LYS A 87 9.42 2.91 22.83
C LYS A 87 9.52 3.38 21.39
N GLY A 88 8.40 3.53 20.69
CA GLY A 88 8.38 3.86 19.25
C GLY A 88 8.82 2.69 18.36
N LYS A 89 8.72 1.45 18.83
CA LYS A 89 9.10 0.24 18.07
C LYS A 89 7.88 -0.54 17.61
N TYR A 90 7.95 -1.07 16.40
CA TYR A 90 6.89 -1.87 15.78
C TYR A 90 6.92 -3.32 16.27
N LEU A 91 5.74 -3.84 16.65
CA LEU A 91 5.48 -5.27 16.78
C LEU A 91 5.89 -5.99 15.49
N THR A 92 6.73 -7.01 15.65
CA THR A 92 7.50 -7.63 14.56
C THR A 92 7.38 -9.14 14.67
N SER A 93 6.91 -9.78 13.60
CA SER A 93 7.01 -11.23 13.43
C SER A 93 8.35 -11.56 12.78
N GLU A 94 9.13 -12.45 13.38
CA GLU A 94 10.36 -12.95 12.78
C GLU A 94 10.09 -14.01 11.72
N ASN A 95 11.00 -14.14 10.74
CA ASN A 95 10.82 -15.04 9.60
C ASN A 95 10.92 -16.54 9.98
N PHE A 96 11.40 -16.85 11.19
CA PHE A 96 11.74 -18.21 11.62
C PHE A 96 11.34 -18.45 13.07
N GLY A 97 10.83 -19.66 13.36
CA GLY A 97 10.50 -20.10 14.72
C GLY A 97 9.34 -19.36 15.37
N CYS A 98 8.47 -18.71 14.59
CA CYS A 98 7.25 -18.01 15.05
C CYS A 98 7.49 -16.99 16.18
N LYS A 99 8.71 -16.44 16.26
CA LYS A 99 9.08 -15.48 17.29
C LYS A 99 8.49 -14.10 17.00
N ILE A 100 8.13 -13.41 18.07
CA ILE A 100 7.64 -12.03 18.05
C ILE A 100 8.53 -11.15 18.95
N ASN A 101 8.68 -9.89 18.56
CA ASN A 101 9.38 -8.86 19.35
C ASN A 101 8.84 -7.47 19.00
N ALA A 102 9.22 -6.44 19.74
CA ALA A 102 8.98 -5.04 19.40
C ALA A 102 10.31 -4.30 19.23
N THR A 103 11.10 -4.70 18.22
CA THR A 103 12.39 -4.05 17.85
C THR A 103 12.31 -3.24 16.55
N GLY A 104 11.24 -3.40 15.76
CA GLY A 104 11.13 -2.82 14.41
C GLY A 104 11.18 -1.29 14.41
N ASN A 105 11.93 -0.68 13.50
CA ASN A 105 12.08 0.79 13.40
C ASN A 105 11.22 1.43 12.29
N SER A 106 10.53 0.62 11.48
CA SER A 106 9.76 1.09 10.32
C SER A 106 8.74 0.02 9.90
N LEU A 107 7.58 0.43 9.39
CA LEU A 107 6.54 -0.46 8.88
C LEU A 107 6.96 -1.15 7.56
N ARG A 108 7.55 -2.34 7.67
CA ARG A 108 7.92 -3.22 6.54
C ARG A 108 7.18 -4.56 6.65
N LYS A 109 7.47 -5.52 5.75
CA LYS A 109 6.77 -6.82 5.68
C LYS A 109 6.60 -7.51 7.05
N LYS A 110 7.64 -7.59 7.88
CA LYS A 110 7.58 -8.21 9.23
C LYS A 110 6.70 -7.48 10.25
N GLN A 111 6.39 -6.21 10.00
CA GLN A 111 5.65 -5.31 10.87
C GLN A 111 4.19 -5.09 10.42
N LYS A 112 3.79 -5.62 9.25
CA LYS A 112 2.40 -5.58 8.79
C LYS A 112 1.61 -6.72 9.42
N TRP A 113 0.83 -6.42 10.46
CA TRP A 113 -0.14 -7.33 11.06
C TRP A 113 -1.52 -7.10 10.44
N THR A 114 -2.31 -8.15 10.30
CA THR A 114 -3.70 -8.06 9.84
C THR A 114 -4.63 -8.29 11.03
N ILE A 115 -5.40 -7.26 11.39
CA ILE A 115 -6.45 -7.33 12.40
C ILE A 115 -7.70 -7.90 11.75
N HIS A 116 -8.18 -9.04 12.24
CA HIS A 116 -9.48 -9.62 11.90
C HIS A 116 -10.49 -9.20 12.97
N TYR A 117 -11.44 -8.34 12.64
CA TYR A 117 -12.46 -7.81 13.55
C TYR A 117 -13.77 -8.58 13.37
N ASN A 118 -14.22 -9.32 14.39
CA ASN A 118 -15.49 -10.04 14.37
C ASN A 118 -16.64 -9.13 14.85
N ILE A 119 -17.64 -8.90 13.99
CA ILE A 119 -18.78 -8.03 14.33
C ILE A 119 -19.83 -8.68 15.24
N GLN A 120 -19.71 -9.99 15.52
CA GLN A 120 -20.68 -10.72 16.35
C GLN A 120 -20.44 -10.55 17.86
N ASP A 121 -19.17 -10.48 18.27
CA ASP A 121 -18.72 -10.43 19.67
C ASP A 121 -17.83 -9.22 19.99
N ASP A 122 -17.59 -8.36 18.99
CA ASP A 122 -16.72 -7.17 19.06
C ASP A 122 -15.25 -7.50 19.39
N SER A 123 -14.83 -8.75 19.13
CA SER A 123 -13.46 -9.22 19.32
C SER A 123 -12.58 -9.00 18.08
N VAL A 124 -11.27 -9.00 18.30
CA VAL A 124 -10.25 -8.96 17.26
C VAL A 124 -9.22 -10.08 17.42
N TYR A 125 -8.69 -10.54 16.29
CA TYR A 125 -7.58 -11.49 16.21
C TYR A 125 -6.42 -10.81 15.46
N LEU A 126 -5.19 -10.97 15.95
CA LEU A 126 -4.00 -10.39 15.33
C LEU A 126 -3.28 -11.47 14.51
N MET A 127 -3.37 -11.40 13.18
CA MET A 127 -2.65 -12.30 12.28
C MET A 127 -1.32 -11.70 11.85
N SER A 128 -0.25 -12.48 11.97
CA SER A 128 1.11 -12.12 11.55
C SER A 128 1.26 -12.12 10.03
N PRO A 129 2.31 -11.46 9.49
CA PRO A 129 2.69 -11.55 8.07
C PRO A 129 3.22 -12.93 7.62
N LEU A 130 3.11 -13.96 8.49
CA LEU A 130 3.32 -15.38 8.19
C LEU A 130 2.01 -16.20 8.21
N ASN A 131 0.85 -15.54 8.31
CA ASN A 131 -0.49 -16.13 8.39
C ASN A 131 -0.74 -17.02 9.64
N TYR A 132 0.00 -16.77 10.73
CA TYR A 132 -0.27 -17.33 12.06
C TYR A 132 -0.87 -16.27 12.99
N TYR A 133 -1.77 -16.67 13.88
CA TYR A 133 -2.41 -15.80 14.87
C TYR A 133 -1.59 -15.68 16.15
N LEU A 134 -1.53 -14.46 16.68
CA LEU A 134 -1.05 -14.19 18.03
C LEU A 134 -1.99 -14.86 19.04
N SER A 135 -1.43 -15.61 19.98
CA SER A 135 -2.19 -16.25 21.07
C SER A 135 -1.50 -16.00 22.41
N THR A 136 -2.24 -16.07 23.52
CA THR A 136 -1.65 -16.00 24.86
C THR A 136 -2.12 -17.12 25.77
N ASP A 137 -1.24 -17.60 26.67
CA ASP A 137 -1.62 -18.53 27.73
C ASP A 137 -2.10 -17.82 29.00
N LYS A 138 -2.64 -18.62 29.94
CA LYS A 138 -3.07 -18.19 31.28
C LYS A 138 -1.99 -17.60 32.19
N TYR A 139 -0.72 -17.62 31.77
CA TYR A 139 0.42 -17.00 32.45
C TYR A 139 0.88 -15.71 31.73
N GLY A 140 0.16 -15.27 30.69
CA GLY A 140 0.49 -14.10 29.90
C GLY A 140 1.67 -14.29 28.96
N ARG A 141 2.02 -15.53 28.62
CA ARG A 141 3.04 -15.82 27.60
C ARG A 141 2.40 -15.80 26.22
N LEU A 142 3.11 -15.24 25.24
CA LEU A 142 2.63 -15.13 23.87
C LEU A 142 3.23 -16.20 22.95
N THR A 143 2.44 -16.69 22.00
CA THR A 143 2.89 -17.44 20.82
C THR A 143 2.30 -16.84 19.55
N CYS A 144 2.84 -17.22 18.38
CA CYS A 144 2.35 -16.75 17.08
C CYS A 144 2.46 -17.85 16.02
N ASP A 145 1.92 -19.02 16.33
CA ASP A 145 2.11 -20.29 15.63
C ASP A 145 0.79 -21.02 15.27
N LYS A 146 -0.37 -20.55 15.78
CA LYS A 146 -1.68 -21.12 15.45
C LYS A 146 -2.12 -20.64 14.06
N SER A 147 -2.36 -21.54 13.11
CA SER A 147 -2.84 -21.20 11.74
C SER A 147 -4.36 -21.03 11.65
N THR A 148 -5.09 -21.49 12.66
CA THR A 148 -6.52 -21.22 12.88
C THR A 148 -6.67 -20.58 14.25
N PRO A 149 -7.51 -19.55 14.42
CA PRO A 149 -7.65 -18.87 15.69
C PRO A 149 -8.54 -19.68 16.64
N ASP A 150 -8.24 -19.60 17.93
CA ASP A 150 -9.09 -20.13 19.01
C ASP A 150 -9.26 -19.07 20.12
N VAL A 151 -9.77 -19.49 21.28
CA VAL A 151 -10.08 -18.58 22.40
C VAL A 151 -8.84 -17.88 22.97
N ASP A 152 -7.64 -18.46 22.88
CA ASP A 152 -6.40 -17.81 23.30
C ASP A 152 -5.96 -16.69 22.32
N CYS A 153 -6.48 -16.70 21.10
CA CYS A 153 -6.25 -15.68 20.07
C CYS A 153 -7.24 -14.51 20.11
N GLN A 154 -8.24 -14.55 20.99
CA GLN A 154 -9.28 -13.52 21.09
C GLN A 154 -8.83 -12.35 21.97
N TYR A 155 -8.86 -11.14 21.40
CA TYR A 155 -8.62 -9.88 22.10
C TYR A 155 -9.81 -8.94 21.96
N GLN A 156 -10.08 -8.12 22.96
CA GLN A 156 -10.95 -6.95 22.87
C GLN A 156 -10.08 -5.70 22.69
N LEU A 157 -10.54 -4.74 21.87
CA LEU A 157 -9.93 -3.43 21.75
C LEU A 157 -10.44 -2.49 22.85
N GLU A 158 -9.53 -1.83 23.56
CA GLU A 158 -9.83 -0.65 24.38
C GLU A 158 -9.12 0.58 23.81
N PHE A 159 -9.82 1.71 23.69
CA PHE A 159 -9.31 2.95 23.10
C PHE A 159 -9.02 4.01 24.16
N SER A 160 -7.87 4.69 24.06
CA SER A 160 -7.47 5.70 25.04
C SER A 160 -8.14 7.06 24.77
N ASN A 161 -8.97 7.51 25.70
CA ASN A 161 -9.53 8.86 25.73
C ASN A 161 -8.68 9.84 26.56
N HIS A 162 -7.51 9.42 27.06
CA HIS A 162 -6.64 10.25 27.91
C HIS A 162 -5.66 11.08 27.05
N PRO A 163 -5.49 12.41 27.29
CA PRO A 163 -4.77 13.29 26.37
C PRO A 163 -3.35 12.85 25.97
N LEU A 164 -2.56 12.30 26.91
CA LEU A 164 -1.18 11.85 26.63
C LEU A 164 -1.09 10.54 25.82
N THR A 165 -2.20 9.83 25.66
CA THR A 165 -2.27 8.52 25.00
C THR A 165 -3.41 8.42 23.98
N ASN A 166 -4.07 9.54 23.66
CA ASN A 166 -5.17 9.67 22.69
C ASN A 166 -4.88 8.88 21.40
N GLY A 167 -5.87 8.11 20.93
CA GLY A 167 -5.77 7.32 19.70
C GLY A 167 -4.95 6.04 19.80
N ARG A 168 -4.31 5.78 20.94
CA ARG A 168 -3.67 4.49 21.20
C ARG A 168 -4.70 3.44 21.60
N TRP A 169 -4.43 2.21 21.18
CA TRP A 169 -5.25 1.03 21.40
C TRP A 169 -4.55 0.13 22.41
N ALA A 170 -5.32 -0.59 23.22
CA ALA A 170 -4.84 -1.69 24.04
C ALA A 170 -5.60 -2.96 23.64
N PHE A 171 -4.89 -4.09 23.56
CA PHE A 171 -5.48 -5.38 23.21
C PHE A 171 -5.57 -6.23 24.48
N LYS A 172 -6.79 -6.59 24.88
CA LYS A 172 -7.09 -7.29 26.11
C LYS A 172 -7.53 -8.72 25.80
N SER A 173 -6.84 -9.74 26.30
CA SER A 173 -7.28 -11.12 26.10
C SER A 173 -8.70 -11.32 26.64
N VAL A 174 -9.60 -11.85 25.81
CA VAL A 174 -11.01 -12.08 26.18
C VAL A 174 -11.13 -13.13 27.28
N VAL A 175 -10.31 -14.19 27.22
CA VAL A 175 -10.34 -15.30 28.19
C VAL A 175 -9.68 -14.93 29.52
N TYR A 176 -8.55 -14.20 29.48
CA TYR A 176 -7.71 -13.98 30.66
C TYR A 176 -7.82 -12.57 31.26
N GLY A 177 -8.44 -11.62 30.55
CA GLY A 177 -8.69 -10.25 31.02
C GLY A 177 -7.46 -9.34 31.10
N MET A 178 -6.29 -9.83 30.70
CA MET A 178 -5.00 -9.14 30.74
C MET A 178 -4.68 -8.43 29.41
N PHE A 179 -3.79 -7.44 29.45
CA PHE A 179 -3.40 -6.63 28.29
C PHE A 179 -2.05 -7.02 27.68
N LEU A 180 -2.03 -7.02 26.34
CA LEU A 180 -0.85 -7.18 25.47
C LEU A 180 0.10 -5.98 25.63
N GLY A 181 1.38 -6.25 25.89
CA GLY A 181 2.37 -5.22 26.20
C GLY A 181 3.82 -5.67 26.00
N GLY A 182 4.75 -4.85 26.51
CA GLY A 182 6.18 -5.12 26.50
C GLY A 182 7.03 -4.36 25.45
N ASP A 183 8.34 -4.57 25.54
CA ASP A 183 9.36 -3.99 24.65
C ASP A 183 10.51 -4.95 24.34
N ASP A 184 11.26 -4.65 23.27
CA ASP A 184 12.29 -5.50 22.69
C ASP A 184 11.81 -6.97 22.54
N ASP A 185 12.54 -7.96 23.05
CA ASP A 185 12.13 -9.38 23.02
C ASP A 185 11.21 -9.79 24.20
N HIS A 186 10.81 -8.86 25.07
CA HIS A 186 10.03 -9.11 26.30
C HIS A 186 8.55 -8.79 26.13
N LEU A 187 7.89 -9.40 25.14
CA LEU A 187 6.45 -9.24 24.92
C LEU A 187 5.61 -10.15 25.82
N HIS A 188 4.47 -9.65 26.29
CA HIS A 188 3.60 -10.34 27.25
C HIS A 188 2.12 -10.01 27.11
N CYS A 189 1.28 -10.78 27.78
CA CYS A 189 -0.12 -10.48 28.06
C CYS A 189 -0.48 -10.76 29.54
N PHE A 190 0.31 -10.26 30.49
CA PHE A 190 0.03 -10.39 31.93
C PHE A 190 -0.45 -9.10 32.61
N SER A 191 -0.47 -7.97 31.88
CA SER A 191 -0.70 -6.66 32.50
C SER A 191 -2.16 -6.48 32.88
N LYS A 192 -2.42 -5.94 34.08
CA LYS A 192 -3.79 -5.67 34.59
C LYS A 192 -4.33 -4.29 34.19
N THR A 193 -3.52 -3.50 33.51
CA THR A 193 -3.84 -2.13 33.07
C THR A 193 -3.50 -1.98 31.59
N PRO A 194 -4.25 -1.18 30.81
CA PRO A 194 -3.97 -0.97 29.39
C PRO A 194 -2.52 -0.58 29.10
N GLU A 195 -1.86 -1.37 28.25
CA GLU A 195 -0.60 -0.99 27.60
C GLU A 195 -0.87 -0.49 26.18
N TRP A 196 -0.37 0.71 25.88
CA TRP A 196 -0.91 1.56 24.81
C TRP A 196 -0.07 1.50 23.52
N TRP A 197 -0.55 0.72 22.56
CA TRP A 197 -0.01 0.60 21.21
C TRP A 197 -0.58 1.69 20.30
N CYS A 198 0.26 2.32 19.49
CA CYS A 198 -0.18 3.24 18.45
C CYS A 198 -0.39 2.47 17.14
N PRO A 199 -1.59 2.55 16.51
CA PRO A 199 -1.83 1.96 15.20
C PRO A 199 -1.11 2.76 14.09
N HIS A 200 -0.73 2.08 13.02
CA HIS A 200 -0.27 2.70 11.77
C HIS A 200 -0.76 1.86 10.57
N LEU A 201 -1.86 2.29 9.93
CA LEU A 201 -2.42 1.69 8.71
C LEU A 201 -1.34 1.39 7.66
N ALA A 202 -1.34 0.17 7.10
CA ALA A 202 -0.31 -0.31 6.17
C ALA A 202 -0.66 -0.18 4.67
N LEU A 203 -1.75 0.55 4.39
CA LEU A 203 -2.34 0.89 3.09
C LEU A 203 -1.43 1.80 2.25
N HIS A 204 -1.78 2.05 0.99
CA HIS A 204 -1.25 3.23 0.29
C HIS A 204 -1.88 4.52 0.86
N PRO A 205 -1.16 5.66 0.93
CA PRO A 205 -1.74 6.93 1.39
C PRO A 205 -2.85 7.48 0.48
N HIS A 206 -2.95 7.05 -0.78
CA HIS A 206 -4.00 7.45 -1.71
C HIS A 206 -5.20 6.51 -1.66
N ILE A 207 -6.34 7.05 -1.23
CA ILE A 207 -7.58 6.32 -1.02
C ILE A 207 -8.79 7.12 -1.50
N ASN A 208 -9.92 6.44 -1.66
CA ASN A 208 -11.24 7.05 -1.61
C ASN A 208 -11.85 6.80 -0.23
N LEU A 209 -12.47 7.83 0.34
CA LEU A 209 -13.03 7.81 1.69
C LEU A 209 -14.56 7.61 1.61
N LYS A 210 -15.03 6.41 1.95
CA LYS A 210 -16.46 6.01 1.88
C LYS A 210 -17.12 6.16 3.24
N HIS A 211 -18.25 6.87 3.31
CA HIS A 211 -19.03 7.02 4.53
C HIS A 211 -20.15 5.98 4.61
N ILE A 212 -20.22 5.28 5.74
CA ILE A 212 -21.01 4.03 5.84
C ILE A 212 -22.51 4.27 5.93
N LEU A 213 -22.98 5.30 6.64
CA LEU A 213 -24.41 5.57 6.74
C LEU A 213 -24.99 6.14 5.44
N ARG A 214 -24.24 7.01 4.74
CA ARG A 214 -24.66 7.60 3.45
C ARG A 214 -24.47 6.67 2.27
N LYS A 215 -23.58 5.67 2.37
CA LYS A 215 -23.14 4.79 1.27
C LYS A 215 -22.60 5.59 0.07
N LYS A 216 -21.84 6.63 0.40
CA LYS A 216 -21.35 7.66 -0.51
C LYS A 216 -19.91 8.02 -0.17
N TYR A 217 -19.19 8.56 -1.14
CA TYR A 217 -17.77 8.86 -1.06
C TYR A 217 -17.55 10.35 -0.81
N ALA A 218 -16.42 10.67 -0.18
CA ALA A 218 -15.92 12.02 -0.05
C ALA A 218 -15.36 12.51 -1.39
N ARG A 219 -15.71 13.74 -1.78
CA ARG A 219 -15.08 14.48 -2.88
C ARG A 219 -14.82 15.93 -2.47
N LEU A 220 -13.81 16.56 -3.08
CA LEU A 220 -13.62 18.01 -3.06
C LEU A 220 -14.74 18.69 -3.87
N ASP A 221 -15.37 19.70 -3.26
CA ASP A 221 -16.33 20.62 -3.89
C ASP A 221 -15.94 22.06 -3.50
N GLU A 222 -15.48 22.84 -4.47
CA GLU A 222 -14.85 24.17 -4.29
C GLU A 222 -13.76 24.23 -3.19
N ASN A 223 -14.14 24.51 -1.94
CA ASN A 223 -13.25 24.60 -0.77
C ASN A 223 -13.71 23.72 0.42
N GLU A 224 -14.64 22.80 0.18
CA GLU A 224 -15.20 21.86 1.17
C GLU A 224 -15.02 20.41 0.72
N ILE A 225 -15.21 19.46 1.66
CA ILE A 225 -15.33 18.04 1.34
C ILE A 225 -16.79 17.62 1.52
N HIS A 226 -17.44 17.21 0.43
CA HIS A 226 -18.83 16.74 0.43
C HIS A 226 -18.90 15.21 0.40
N ILE A 227 -19.93 14.65 1.01
CA ILE A 227 -20.21 13.20 1.02
C ILE A 227 -21.57 12.96 0.36
N ASP A 228 -21.62 13.37 -0.91
CA ASP A 228 -22.73 13.22 -1.84
C ASP A 228 -22.40 12.27 -3.02
N GLU A 229 -21.14 11.90 -3.23
CA GLU A 229 -20.72 11.12 -4.39
C GLU A 229 -21.10 9.63 -4.30
N ILE A 230 -21.58 9.03 -5.39
CA ILE A 230 -22.01 7.62 -5.43
C ILE A 230 -20.87 6.71 -5.89
N VAL A 231 -20.00 7.18 -6.80
CA VAL A 231 -18.82 6.44 -7.28
C VAL A 231 -17.63 7.41 -7.24
N PRO A 232 -16.51 7.07 -6.56
CA PRO A 232 -15.43 8.03 -6.37
C PRO A 232 -14.66 8.21 -7.68
N TRP A 233 -15.00 9.25 -8.44
CA TRP A 233 -14.56 9.40 -9.83
C TRP A 233 -13.64 10.61 -10.01
N GLY A 234 -12.45 10.39 -10.55
CA GLY A 234 -11.56 11.46 -10.97
C GLY A 234 -10.79 12.11 -9.83
N SER A 235 -10.19 13.28 -10.09
CA SER A 235 -9.23 13.90 -9.20
C SER A 235 -9.84 14.38 -7.88
N ASN A 236 -11.05 14.92 -7.87
CA ASN A 236 -11.68 15.45 -6.66
C ASN A 236 -12.08 14.36 -5.65
N ALA A 237 -12.27 13.11 -6.08
CA ALA A 237 -12.51 11.97 -5.18
C ALA A 237 -11.23 11.37 -4.56
N LEU A 238 -10.04 11.83 -4.97
CA LEU A 238 -8.76 11.42 -4.38
C LEU A 238 -8.55 12.11 -3.03
N ILE A 239 -8.34 11.29 -1.99
CA ILE A 239 -7.92 11.75 -0.66
C ILE A 239 -6.54 11.16 -0.34
N THR A 240 -5.62 12.00 0.13
CA THR A 240 -4.33 11.57 0.69
C THR A 240 -4.42 11.54 2.22
N VAL A 241 -4.07 10.41 2.82
CA VAL A 241 -4.08 10.20 4.28
C VAL A 241 -2.63 10.16 4.78
N GLU A 242 -2.16 11.25 5.38
CA GLU A 242 -0.76 11.41 5.82
C GLU A 242 -0.56 11.01 7.28
N TYR A 243 0.30 10.03 7.58
CA TYR A 243 0.60 9.62 8.96
C TYR A 243 1.55 10.61 9.65
N CYS A 244 1.11 11.15 10.79
CA CYS A 244 1.78 12.19 11.57
C CYS A 244 1.83 11.81 13.04
N ASP A 245 2.85 11.03 13.42
CA ASP A 245 3.18 10.61 14.80
C ASP A 245 1.97 10.10 15.61
N GLY A 246 1.31 9.06 15.07
CA GLY A 246 0.14 8.42 15.67
C GLY A 246 -1.19 9.09 15.39
N ARG A 247 -1.18 10.20 14.66
CA ARG A 247 -2.35 10.85 14.09
C ARG A 247 -2.29 10.83 12.57
N TYR A 248 -3.36 11.25 11.94
CA TYR A 248 -3.54 11.31 10.50
C TYR A 248 -4.00 12.70 10.07
N ALA A 249 -3.35 13.26 9.06
CA ALA A 249 -3.88 14.39 8.32
C ALA A 249 -4.70 13.87 7.13
N ILE A 250 -5.87 14.45 6.90
CA ILE A 250 -6.68 14.22 5.69
C ILE A 250 -6.37 15.37 4.73
N ARG A 251 -6.08 15.05 3.46
CA ARG A 251 -5.61 16.02 2.47
C ARG A 251 -6.27 15.80 1.11
N THR A 252 -6.67 16.88 0.45
CA THR A 252 -7.36 16.88 -0.86
C THR A 252 -6.39 16.91 -2.03
N CYS A 253 -6.89 16.62 -3.24
CA CYS A 253 -6.09 16.49 -4.46
C CYS A 253 -5.37 17.77 -4.93
N ASP A 254 -5.87 18.94 -4.50
CA ASP A 254 -5.24 20.26 -4.68
C ASP A 254 -4.10 20.52 -3.67
N GLY A 255 -3.94 19.62 -2.69
CA GLY A 255 -2.90 19.66 -1.68
C GLY A 255 -3.28 20.35 -0.36
N LEU A 256 -4.54 20.77 -0.17
CA LEU A 256 -4.99 21.37 1.09
C LEU A 256 -5.27 20.33 2.19
N TYR A 257 -5.05 20.71 3.44
CA TYR A 257 -5.32 19.90 4.62
C TYR A 257 -6.69 20.18 5.21
N PHE A 258 -7.47 19.12 5.45
CA PHE A 258 -8.76 19.21 6.12
C PHE A 258 -8.59 19.58 7.61
N HIS A 259 -9.44 20.48 8.08
CA HIS A 259 -9.45 21.02 9.43
C HIS A 259 -10.71 20.59 10.17
N LYS A 260 -10.64 20.37 11.48
CA LYS A 260 -11.72 19.77 12.28
C LYS A 260 -13.09 20.46 12.19
N ASP A 261 -13.14 21.75 11.85
CA ASP A 261 -14.41 22.48 11.67
C ASP A 261 -15.04 22.31 10.28
N GLY A 262 -14.35 21.68 9.33
CA GLY A 262 -14.78 21.42 7.96
C GLY A 262 -14.02 22.19 6.87
N LYS A 263 -13.17 23.15 7.24
CA LYS A 263 -12.41 23.96 6.27
C LYS A 263 -11.20 23.22 5.68
N LEU A 264 -10.73 23.71 4.53
CA LEU A 264 -9.46 23.32 3.92
C LEU A 264 -8.37 24.39 4.18
N MET A 265 -7.15 23.95 4.50
CA MET A 265 -6.06 24.77 5.02
C MET A 265 -4.72 24.49 4.30
N GLN A 266 -3.96 25.54 3.98
CA GLN A 266 -2.65 25.42 3.30
C GLN A 266 -1.53 24.79 4.17
N GLN A 267 -1.74 24.63 5.48
CA GLN A 267 -0.77 24.04 6.40
C GLN A 267 -1.47 23.01 7.29
N CYS A 268 -0.83 21.86 7.50
CA CYS A 268 -1.26 20.90 8.50
C CYS A 268 -1.00 21.47 9.90
N THR A 269 -2.04 21.55 10.73
CA THR A 269 -2.00 22.03 12.11
C THR A 269 -2.44 20.93 13.07
N ASP A 270 -2.34 21.15 14.39
CA ASP A 270 -2.86 20.18 15.38
C ASP A 270 -4.38 19.97 15.23
N GLU A 271 -5.09 20.97 14.72
CA GLU A 271 -6.54 20.94 14.44
C GLU A 271 -6.86 20.33 13.05
N SER A 272 -5.83 19.92 12.30
CA SER A 272 -5.90 19.11 11.07
C SER A 272 -5.53 17.64 11.30
N LEU A 273 -5.28 17.23 12.55
CA LEU A 273 -4.76 15.91 12.91
C LEU A 273 -5.77 15.07 13.69
N PHE A 274 -6.06 13.89 13.16
CA PHE A 274 -7.09 12.98 13.66
C PHE A 274 -6.50 11.67 14.19
N THR A 275 -6.98 11.17 15.33
CA THR A 275 -6.71 9.79 15.78
C THR A 275 -7.73 8.83 15.16
N ILE A 276 -7.39 7.54 15.10
CA ILE A 276 -8.27 6.49 14.54
C ILE A 276 -8.69 5.45 15.59
N GLU A 277 -9.92 4.96 15.45
CA GLU A 277 -10.50 3.88 16.24
C GLU A 277 -11.25 2.91 15.32
N LEU A 278 -11.36 1.64 15.71
CA LEU A 278 -12.19 0.65 15.00
C LEU A 278 -13.51 0.43 15.74
N ASN A 279 -14.63 0.46 15.01
CA ASN A 279 -15.97 0.24 15.53
C ASN A 279 -16.77 -0.56 14.49
N LYS A 280 -17.16 -1.79 14.86
CA LYS A 280 -17.87 -2.75 13.98
C LYS A 280 -17.16 -2.99 12.65
N GLY A 281 -15.83 -3.05 12.69
CA GLY A 281 -14.98 -3.26 11.52
C GLY A 281 -14.72 -2.04 10.63
N TYR A 282 -15.25 -0.86 10.97
CA TYR A 282 -15.02 0.40 10.24
C TYR A 282 -14.17 1.39 11.05
N LEU A 283 -13.56 2.38 10.38
CA LEU A 283 -12.76 3.42 11.03
C LEU A 283 -13.64 4.60 11.46
N GLY A 284 -13.43 5.07 12.69
CA GLY A 284 -13.84 6.39 13.15
C GLY A 284 -12.61 7.29 13.33
N PHE A 285 -12.70 8.54 12.86
CA PHE A 285 -11.64 9.55 12.99
C PHE A 285 -12.01 10.56 14.09
N LYS A 286 -11.16 10.79 15.09
CA LYS A 286 -11.37 11.75 16.20
C LYS A 286 -10.42 12.94 16.13
N ASP A 287 -10.91 14.15 16.40
CA ASP A 287 -10.06 15.34 16.54
C ASP A 287 -9.39 15.48 17.93
N SER A 288 -8.62 16.56 18.08
CA SER A 288 -7.98 16.97 19.34
C SER A 288 -8.96 17.25 20.50
N GLU A 289 -10.26 17.40 20.24
CA GLU A 289 -11.32 17.55 21.25
C GLU A 289 -12.09 16.25 21.55
N GLN A 290 -11.70 15.11 20.94
CA GLN A 290 -12.40 13.82 20.98
C GLN A 290 -13.77 13.83 20.30
N ARG A 291 -13.96 14.68 19.29
CA ARG A 291 -15.15 14.68 18.43
C ARG A 291 -14.86 13.86 17.17
N TYR A 292 -15.76 12.95 16.82
CA TYR A 292 -15.68 12.19 15.59
C TYR A 292 -15.99 13.06 14.36
N LEU A 293 -15.30 12.74 13.27
CA LEU A 293 -15.61 13.13 11.90
C LEU A 293 -16.98 12.60 11.48
N THR A 294 -17.76 13.41 10.76
CA THR A 294 -19.14 13.10 10.33
C THR A 294 -19.51 13.96 9.11
N ALA A 295 -20.71 13.78 8.54
CA ALA A 295 -21.16 14.39 7.30
C ALA A 295 -22.54 15.07 7.45
N VAL A 296 -22.57 16.40 7.43
CA VAL A 296 -23.74 17.22 7.84
C VAL A 296 -24.53 17.77 6.64
N GLY A 297 -25.85 17.88 6.78
CA GLY A 297 -26.73 18.47 5.76
C GLY A 297 -26.98 17.57 4.54
N PRO A 298 -27.70 18.05 3.49
CA PRO A 298 -28.02 17.25 2.31
C PRO A 298 -26.76 16.74 1.59
N GLN A 299 -25.84 17.67 1.28
CA GLN A 299 -24.55 17.42 0.64
C GLN A 299 -23.59 16.56 1.48
N GLY A 300 -23.80 16.50 2.81
CA GLY A 300 -22.91 15.76 3.69
C GLY A 300 -21.56 16.44 3.84
N ILE A 301 -21.55 17.75 4.08
CA ILE A 301 -20.34 18.54 4.32
C ILE A 301 -19.59 17.91 5.51
N MET A 302 -18.34 17.54 5.28
CA MET A 302 -17.54 16.80 6.26
C MET A 302 -17.01 17.75 7.34
N THR A 303 -17.19 17.39 8.62
CA THR A 303 -16.81 18.20 9.79
C THR A 303 -16.72 17.30 11.03
N THR A 304 -16.19 17.77 12.16
CA THR A 304 -16.25 17.00 13.43
C THR A 304 -17.33 17.53 14.36
N ARG A 305 -17.98 16.63 15.11
CA ARG A 305 -19.14 17.03 15.94
C ARG A 305 -19.33 16.22 17.22
N ASN A 306 -19.54 14.91 17.09
CA ASN A 306 -20.10 14.09 18.18
C ASN A 306 -18.97 13.44 18.98
N LYS A 307 -19.06 13.42 20.33
CA LYS A 307 -18.07 12.71 21.17
C LYS A 307 -18.36 11.22 21.40
N VAL A 308 -19.45 10.71 20.81
CA VAL A 308 -19.88 9.31 20.86
C VAL A 308 -20.10 8.86 19.42
N GLY A 309 -19.46 7.78 19.01
CA GLY A 309 -19.53 7.27 17.63
C GLY A 309 -20.76 6.41 17.39
N GLY A 310 -21.63 6.85 16.49
CA GLY A 310 -22.76 6.10 15.95
C GLY A 310 -22.39 5.42 14.63
N LYS A 311 -23.34 5.42 13.66
CA LYS A 311 -23.07 5.00 12.27
C LYS A 311 -22.71 6.17 11.35
N ASP A 312 -22.97 7.40 11.78
CA ASP A 312 -22.76 8.64 11.01
C ASP A 312 -21.31 9.16 11.14
N GLU A 313 -20.49 8.40 11.87
CA GLU A 313 -19.09 8.65 12.23
C GLU A 313 -18.14 7.56 11.67
N LEU A 314 -18.67 6.61 10.88
CA LEU A 314 -17.94 5.45 10.39
C LEU A 314 -17.59 5.55 8.90
N PHE A 315 -16.36 5.17 8.59
CA PHE A 315 -15.76 5.27 7.27
C PHE A 315 -15.03 3.97 6.87
N LEU A 316 -14.93 3.75 5.56
CA LEU A 316 -14.07 2.75 4.92
C LEU A 316 -13.10 3.47 3.97
N LEU A 317 -11.89 2.95 3.89
CA LEU A 317 -10.83 3.43 2.99
C LEU A 317 -10.68 2.38 1.89
N GLU A 318 -10.86 2.80 0.64
CA GLU A 318 -10.73 1.95 -0.55
C GLU A 318 -9.57 2.49 -1.42
N GLU A 319 -8.74 1.63 -2.03
CA GLU A 319 -7.63 2.08 -2.88
C GLU A 319 -8.13 2.52 -4.28
N SER A 320 -7.54 3.58 -4.84
CA SER A 320 -8.15 4.34 -5.94
C SER A 320 -7.28 4.39 -7.21
N VAL A 321 -7.78 4.00 -8.39
CA VAL A 321 -7.06 4.09 -9.68
C VAL A 321 -8.01 4.39 -10.85
N ASP A 322 -8.00 5.64 -11.32
CA ASP A 322 -8.83 6.13 -12.41
C ASP A 322 -7.96 6.73 -13.53
N VAL A 323 -8.27 6.35 -14.75
CA VAL A 323 -7.54 6.70 -15.96
C VAL A 323 -8.49 7.21 -17.03
N SER A 324 -8.02 8.09 -17.90
CA SER A 324 -8.62 8.33 -19.20
C SER A 324 -7.80 7.59 -20.24
N ALA A 325 -8.47 6.79 -21.08
CA ALA A 325 -7.86 6.14 -22.24
C ALA A 325 -8.52 6.71 -23.50
N ASN A 326 -7.81 7.59 -24.21
CA ASN A 326 -8.42 8.42 -25.25
C ASN A 326 -7.51 8.63 -26.49
N GLN A 327 -8.07 9.32 -27.49
CA GLN A 327 -7.36 9.84 -28.66
C GLN A 327 -7.53 11.38 -28.83
N THR A 328 -8.40 11.99 -28.01
CA THR A 328 -8.66 13.44 -27.88
C THR A 328 -9.21 13.70 -26.46
N GLU A 329 -9.22 14.95 -26.00
CA GLU A 329 -9.76 15.29 -24.68
C GLU A 329 -11.24 14.93 -24.53
N ALA A 330 -11.61 14.44 -23.34
CA ALA A 330 -12.97 14.05 -22.98
C ALA A 330 -13.25 14.40 -21.51
N GLY A 331 -14.49 14.75 -21.20
CA GLY A 331 -14.99 14.84 -19.82
C GLY A 331 -15.24 13.45 -19.20
N ASP A 332 -16.03 13.40 -18.14
CA ASP A 332 -16.18 12.22 -17.25
C ASP A 332 -16.54 10.90 -17.95
N SER A 333 -17.19 10.95 -19.11
CA SER A 333 -17.50 9.81 -19.96
C SER A 333 -16.28 9.16 -20.65
N GLY A 334 -15.13 9.83 -20.66
CA GLY A 334 -13.84 9.32 -21.11
C GLY A 334 -12.88 8.95 -19.96
N ILE A 335 -13.30 9.15 -18.71
CA ILE A 335 -12.63 8.63 -17.51
C ILE A 335 -13.19 7.22 -17.24
N PHE A 336 -12.33 6.31 -16.83
CA PHE A 336 -12.60 4.91 -16.53
C PHE A 336 -11.82 4.47 -15.27
N GLN A 337 -12.42 3.63 -14.44
CA GLN A 337 -11.74 3.02 -13.30
C GLN A 337 -11.21 1.64 -13.71
N LEU A 338 -9.96 1.33 -13.36
CA LEU A 338 -9.32 0.06 -13.69
C LEU A 338 -9.30 -0.86 -12.47
N GLU A 339 -10.13 -1.89 -12.51
CA GLU A 339 -10.19 -2.93 -11.48
C GLU A 339 -9.37 -4.14 -11.95
N TYR A 340 -8.18 -4.33 -11.39
CA TYR A 340 -7.33 -5.48 -11.69
C TYR A 340 -7.88 -6.75 -11.05
N ASP A 341 -7.95 -7.84 -11.83
CA ASP A 341 -8.36 -9.16 -11.39
C ASP A 341 -7.13 -10.07 -11.19
N ASP A 342 -6.89 -10.50 -9.95
CA ASP A 342 -5.73 -11.32 -9.59
C ASP A 342 -5.83 -12.78 -10.10
N GLU A 343 -7.01 -13.30 -10.40
CA GLU A 343 -7.19 -14.69 -10.87
C GLU A 343 -6.84 -14.85 -12.36
N THR A 344 -7.25 -13.90 -13.20
CA THR A 344 -7.03 -13.90 -14.66
C THR A 344 -5.89 -12.99 -15.11
N ALA A 345 -5.34 -12.20 -14.20
CA ALA A 345 -4.30 -11.20 -14.44
C ALA A 345 -4.68 -10.16 -15.52
N ALA A 346 -5.96 -9.78 -15.56
CA ALA A 346 -6.54 -8.82 -16.51
C ALA A 346 -7.22 -7.66 -15.77
N TYR A 347 -7.85 -6.74 -16.51
CA TYR A 347 -8.56 -5.59 -15.95
C TYR A 347 -10.04 -5.57 -16.35
N HIS A 348 -10.90 -5.31 -15.38
CA HIS A 348 -12.25 -4.82 -15.62
C HIS A 348 -12.21 -3.29 -15.76
N ILE A 349 -12.72 -2.77 -16.87
CA ILE A 349 -12.75 -1.33 -17.17
C ILE A 349 -14.15 -0.81 -16.85
N ARG A 350 -14.33 -0.12 -15.72
CA ARG A 350 -15.61 0.49 -15.32
C ARG A 350 -15.72 1.91 -15.86
N ALA A 351 -16.94 2.34 -16.21
CA ALA A 351 -17.28 3.70 -16.64
C ALA A 351 -18.14 4.41 -15.57
N CYS A 352 -18.26 5.73 -15.68
CA CYS A 352 -18.92 6.61 -14.70
C CYS A 352 -20.39 6.25 -14.40
N ASN A 353 -21.07 5.57 -15.33
CA ASN A 353 -22.43 5.04 -15.17
C ASN A 353 -22.50 3.75 -14.32
N ASN A 354 -21.40 3.38 -13.65
CA ASN A 354 -21.22 2.15 -12.88
C ASN A 354 -21.39 0.85 -13.68
N LYS A 355 -21.21 0.90 -15.01
CA LYS A 355 -21.16 -0.27 -15.90
C LYS A 355 -19.75 -0.52 -16.42
N TYR A 356 -19.46 -1.78 -16.70
CA TYR A 356 -18.20 -2.24 -17.27
C TYR A 356 -18.24 -2.20 -18.80
N TRP A 357 -17.08 -1.95 -19.41
CA TRP A 357 -16.84 -2.32 -20.80
C TRP A 357 -17.12 -3.81 -20.97
N LYS A 358 -17.85 -4.16 -22.02
CA LYS A 358 -18.20 -5.53 -22.39
C LYS A 358 -17.97 -5.72 -23.89
N LEU A 359 -17.39 -6.86 -24.25
CA LEU A 359 -17.34 -7.34 -25.63
C LEU A 359 -18.71 -7.92 -26.03
N GLU A 360 -19.28 -7.42 -27.12
CA GLU A 360 -20.50 -7.95 -27.73
C GLU A 360 -20.27 -8.18 -29.22
N GLY A 361 -20.16 -9.46 -29.61
CA GLY A 361 -19.63 -9.85 -30.92
C GLY A 361 -18.20 -9.36 -31.10
N ASN A 362 -18.02 -8.33 -31.93
CA ASN A 362 -16.73 -7.64 -32.14
C ASN A 362 -16.78 -6.15 -31.72
N GLY A 363 -17.86 -5.67 -31.07
CA GLY A 363 -18.00 -4.30 -30.58
C GLY A 363 -17.76 -4.21 -29.08
N ILE A 364 -17.29 -3.05 -28.59
CA ILE A 364 -17.11 -2.78 -27.16
C ILE A 364 -18.16 -1.76 -26.70
N GLN A 365 -18.86 -2.06 -25.60
CA GLN A 365 -19.91 -1.21 -25.03
C GLN A 365 -19.83 -1.13 -23.51
N ALA A 366 -20.17 0.00 -22.90
CA ALA A 366 -20.28 0.16 -21.44
C ALA A 366 -21.62 -0.37 -20.91
N THR A 367 -21.91 -1.65 -21.14
CA THR A 367 -23.19 -2.31 -20.81
C THR A 367 -23.09 -3.44 -19.78
N GLY A 368 -21.89 -3.85 -19.37
CA GLY A 368 -21.69 -4.91 -18.38
C GLY A 368 -22.13 -4.47 -16.98
N GLU A 369 -23.13 -5.14 -16.40
CA GLU A 369 -23.63 -4.81 -15.05
C GLU A 369 -22.87 -5.51 -13.92
N LYS A 370 -22.02 -6.48 -14.28
CA LYS A 370 -21.21 -7.30 -13.38
C LYS A 370 -19.88 -7.63 -14.04
N GLN A 371 -18.88 -7.87 -13.21
CA GLN A 371 -17.62 -8.49 -13.61
C GLN A 371 -17.90 -9.92 -14.12
N MET A 372 -17.44 -10.22 -15.33
CA MET A 372 -17.59 -11.52 -16.02
C MET A 372 -16.56 -11.65 -17.15
N SER A 373 -16.43 -12.85 -17.75
CA SER A 373 -15.48 -13.16 -18.84
C SER A 373 -15.46 -12.14 -19.98
N GLU A 374 -16.63 -11.68 -20.44
CA GLU A 374 -16.76 -10.73 -21.54
C GLU A 374 -16.38 -9.28 -21.17
N THR A 375 -15.98 -9.03 -19.92
CA THR A 375 -15.60 -7.71 -19.38
C THR A 375 -14.14 -7.64 -18.91
N LEU A 376 -13.33 -8.67 -19.21
CA LEU A 376 -11.90 -8.74 -18.89
C LEU A 376 -11.05 -8.27 -20.08
N PHE A 377 -10.19 -7.28 -19.86
CA PHE A 377 -9.31 -6.72 -20.88
C PHE A 377 -7.85 -6.82 -20.45
N GLN A 378 -7.01 -7.30 -21.35
CA GLN A 378 -5.56 -7.26 -21.18
C GLN A 378 -5.02 -5.90 -21.65
N ILE A 379 -4.11 -5.32 -20.87
CA ILE A 379 -3.48 -4.02 -21.17
C ILE A 379 -2.00 -4.27 -21.46
N GLN A 380 -1.59 -4.01 -22.71
CA GLN A 380 -0.20 -4.10 -23.13
C GLN A 380 0.44 -2.71 -23.15
N SER A 381 1.45 -2.49 -22.29
CA SER A 381 2.34 -1.33 -22.38
C SER A 381 3.22 -1.40 -23.64
N LEU A 382 3.38 -0.25 -24.32
CA LEU A 382 4.21 -0.11 -25.52
C LEU A 382 5.44 0.77 -25.22
N ASN A 383 6.49 0.61 -26.02
CA ASN A 383 7.80 1.22 -25.74
C ASN A 383 7.82 2.76 -25.74
N ASP A 384 6.83 3.39 -26.37
CA ASP A 384 6.64 4.82 -26.54
C ASP A 384 5.71 5.45 -25.48
N GLY A 385 5.28 4.70 -24.46
CA GLY A 385 4.35 5.18 -23.43
C GLY A 385 2.87 5.08 -23.82
N ARG A 386 2.56 4.52 -24.99
CA ARG A 386 1.19 4.12 -25.35
C ARG A 386 0.81 2.79 -24.71
N ILE A 387 -0.48 2.49 -24.74
CA ILE A 387 -1.01 1.14 -24.47
C ILE A 387 -1.83 0.62 -25.65
N ALA A 388 -1.96 -0.71 -25.72
CA ALA A 388 -2.96 -1.39 -26.53
C ALA A 388 -3.85 -2.26 -25.64
N PHE A 389 -5.15 -2.26 -25.89
CA PHE A 389 -6.11 -3.12 -25.20
C PHE A 389 -6.40 -4.37 -26.03
N GLN A 390 -6.31 -5.55 -25.43
CA GLN A 390 -6.75 -6.82 -25.98
C GLN A 390 -8.02 -7.28 -25.25
N ALA A 391 -9.06 -7.62 -26.03
CA ALA A 391 -10.38 -8.01 -25.52
C ALA A 391 -10.50 -9.54 -25.29
N PRO A 392 -11.57 -10.03 -24.65
CA PRO A 392 -11.76 -11.46 -24.35
C PRO A 392 -11.68 -12.42 -25.54
N ASN A 393 -11.87 -11.94 -26.77
CA ASN A 393 -11.71 -12.73 -28.00
C ASN A 393 -10.25 -12.81 -28.50
N GLY A 394 -9.29 -12.32 -27.73
CA GLY A 394 -7.87 -12.26 -28.09
C GLY A 394 -7.51 -11.18 -29.13
N LYS A 395 -8.47 -10.36 -29.57
CA LYS A 395 -8.23 -9.29 -30.55
C LYS A 395 -7.97 -7.94 -29.89
N TYR A 396 -7.12 -7.14 -30.52
CA TYR A 396 -6.85 -5.76 -30.12
C TYR A 396 -7.98 -4.82 -30.54
N ILE A 397 -8.25 -3.83 -29.69
CA ILE A 397 -9.29 -2.81 -29.86
C ILE A 397 -8.78 -1.69 -30.75
N LEU A 398 -9.59 -1.26 -31.73
CA LEU A 398 -9.35 -0.09 -32.57
C LEU A 398 -10.61 0.78 -32.71
N PRO A 399 -10.49 2.09 -33.00
CA PRO A 399 -11.62 2.95 -33.30
C PRO A 399 -12.18 2.66 -34.70
N HIS A 400 -13.48 2.36 -34.77
CA HIS A 400 -14.21 2.32 -36.03
C HIS A 400 -14.49 3.74 -36.54
N ALA A 401 -14.61 3.93 -37.85
CA ALA A 401 -14.89 5.24 -38.46
C ALA A 401 -16.22 5.90 -38.02
N THR A 402 -17.08 5.15 -37.32
CA THR A 402 -18.33 5.65 -36.70
C THR A 402 -18.19 6.00 -35.22
N GLY A 403 -16.97 6.07 -34.67
CA GLY A 403 -16.69 6.39 -33.26
C GLY A 403 -16.86 5.22 -32.27
N HIS A 404 -17.29 4.04 -32.72
CA HIS A 404 -17.40 2.85 -31.86
C HIS A 404 -16.07 2.09 -31.78
N MET A 405 -15.72 1.58 -30.60
CA MET A 405 -14.56 0.70 -30.43
C MET A 405 -14.88 -0.73 -30.87
N ARG A 406 -13.94 -1.39 -31.55
CA ARG A 406 -14.10 -2.77 -32.04
C ARG A 406 -12.85 -3.62 -31.79
N ALA A 407 -13.03 -4.82 -31.26
CA ALA A 407 -11.96 -5.80 -31.05
C ALA A 407 -11.83 -6.73 -32.25
N VAL A 408 -10.93 -6.40 -33.18
CA VAL A 408 -10.79 -7.13 -34.46
C VAL A 408 -9.35 -7.34 -34.95
N SER A 409 -8.36 -6.58 -34.48
CA SER A 409 -6.96 -6.75 -34.94
C SER A 409 -6.26 -7.90 -34.23
N ASP A 410 -5.34 -8.59 -34.90
CA ASP A 410 -4.49 -9.64 -34.33
C ASP A 410 -3.22 -9.10 -33.65
N THR A 411 -2.77 -7.88 -34.01
CA THR A 411 -1.60 -7.23 -33.43
C THR A 411 -1.84 -5.72 -33.27
N PRO A 412 -1.19 -5.06 -32.29
CA PRO A 412 -1.22 -3.62 -32.21
C PRO A 412 -0.31 -2.99 -33.28
N SER A 413 -0.85 -2.05 -34.05
CA SER A 413 -0.10 -1.22 -35.01
C SER A 413 -0.06 0.23 -34.52
N THR A 414 -0.51 1.21 -35.31
CA THR A 414 -0.74 2.60 -34.85
C THR A 414 -2.19 2.84 -34.45
N THR A 415 -3.15 2.18 -35.10
CA THR A 415 -4.60 2.39 -34.89
C THR A 415 -5.14 1.76 -33.62
N GLU A 416 -4.52 0.70 -33.12
CA GLU A 416 -4.91 -0.04 -31.91
C GLU A 416 -4.32 0.58 -30.62
N THR A 417 -3.74 1.78 -30.72
CA THR A 417 -2.97 2.41 -29.65
C THR A 417 -3.70 3.59 -29.03
N PHE A 418 -3.56 3.72 -27.71
CA PHE A 418 -4.23 4.71 -26.89
C PHE A 418 -3.22 5.39 -25.97
N LEU A 419 -3.44 6.66 -25.67
CA LEU A 419 -2.74 7.34 -24.59
C LEU A 419 -3.48 7.06 -23.28
N LEU A 420 -2.73 6.58 -22.28
CA LEU A 420 -3.21 6.34 -20.93
C LEU A 420 -2.86 7.54 -20.05
N LYS A 421 -3.87 8.33 -19.68
CA LYS A 421 -3.74 9.49 -18.79
C LYS A 421 -4.27 9.14 -17.40
N PHE A 422 -3.43 9.15 -16.37
CA PHE A 422 -3.94 9.07 -14.98
C PHE A 422 -4.69 10.36 -14.65
N ILE A 423 -5.94 10.24 -14.20
CA ILE A 423 -6.78 11.41 -13.87
C ILE A 423 -6.87 11.62 -12.37
N ASN A 424 -7.02 10.55 -11.58
CA ASN A 424 -7.00 10.62 -10.12
C ASN A 424 -5.59 10.57 -9.51
N ARG A 425 -4.58 11.11 -10.21
CA ARG A 425 -3.21 11.35 -9.72
C ARG A 425 -2.64 12.70 -10.21
N PRO A 426 -3.30 13.85 -9.95
CA PRO A 426 -2.65 15.16 -10.12
C PRO A 426 -1.44 15.29 -9.16
N ILE A 427 -1.52 14.58 -8.04
CA ILE A 427 -0.43 14.30 -7.10
C ILE A 427 -0.18 12.79 -7.04
N ILE A 428 1.08 12.42 -6.80
CA ILE A 428 1.54 11.04 -6.65
C ILE A 428 2.41 10.89 -5.38
N VAL A 429 2.20 9.79 -4.68
CA VAL A 429 3.04 9.27 -3.60
C VAL A 429 3.55 7.92 -4.09
N LEU A 430 4.78 7.53 -3.74
CA LEU A 430 5.36 6.29 -4.22
C LEU A 430 5.92 5.47 -3.05
N LYS A 431 5.70 4.15 -3.12
CA LYS A 431 6.08 3.18 -2.10
C LYS A 431 6.61 1.90 -2.75
N CYS A 432 7.63 1.31 -2.15
CA CYS A 432 8.16 0.00 -2.57
C CYS A 432 8.42 -0.88 -1.34
N ASP A 433 8.89 -2.11 -1.55
CA ASP A 433 9.08 -3.10 -0.49
C ASP A 433 10.08 -2.66 0.62
N TYR A 434 10.85 -1.57 0.40
CA TYR A 434 11.77 -0.98 1.37
C TYR A 434 11.20 0.18 2.19
N GLY A 435 10.10 0.80 1.76
CA GLY A 435 9.52 1.99 2.40
C GLY A 435 8.90 2.98 1.39
N LEU A 436 8.67 4.20 1.87
CA LEU A 436 8.13 5.31 1.08
C LEU A 436 9.26 6.09 0.38
N VAL A 437 8.92 6.74 -0.73
CA VAL A 437 9.80 7.67 -1.45
C VAL A 437 9.73 9.07 -0.84
N GLY A 438 10.89 9.68 -0.64
CA GLY A 438 11.02 11.07 -0.21
C GLY A 438 12.44 11.60 -0.36
N TYR A 439 12.65 12.89 -0.04
CA TYR A 439 14.00 13.46 -0.08
C TYR A 439 14.93 12.78 0.93
N ARG A 440 16.20 12.64 0.54
CA ARG A 440 17.27 12.11 1.38
C ARG A 440 17.33 12.84 2.73
N ASN A 441 17.35 14.17 2.68
CA ASN A 441 17.18 15.06 3.84
C ASN A 441 16.69 16.45 3.38
N LYS A 442 16.35 17.34 4.32
CA LYS A 442 15.82 18.70 4.06
C LYS A 442 16.74 19.62 3.22
N THR A 443 18.00 19.24 3.02
CA THR A 443 19.00 20.00 2.22
C THR A 443 19.47 19.24 0.98
N CYS A 444 18.91 18.06 0.69
CA CYS A 444 19.36 17.18 -0.38
C CYS A 444 18.15 16.52 -1.06
N TYR A 445 17.73 17.09 -2.18
CA TYR A 445 16.56 16.66 -2.96
C TYR A 445 16.79 15.37 -3.78
N LYS A 446 17.91 14.67 -3.58
CA LYS A 446 18.10 13.29 -4.08
C LYS A 446 17.07 12.38 -3.40
N LEU A 447 16.41 11.51 -4.17
CA LEU A 447 15.35 10.66 -3.66
C LEU A 447 15.89 9.37 -3.04
N GLU A 448 15.23 8.93 -1.98
CA GLU A 448 15.48 7.64 -1.32
C GLU A 448 14.13 6.96 -1.02
N CYS A 449 14.05 5.63 -1.19
CA CYS A 449 12.83 4.80 -1.11
C CYS A 449 12.71 3.95 0.18
N ASN A 450 13.40 4.35 1.25
CA ASN A 450 13.42 3.64 2.54
C ASN A 450 12.78 4.45 3.69
N LYS A 451 12.00 5.49 3.37
CA LYS A 451 11.48 6.45 4.34
C LYS A 451 10.26 5.91 5.08
N SER A 452 10.06 6.40 6.30
CA SER A 452 8.84 6.24 7.10
C SER A 452 7.79 7.32 6.82
N THR A 453 8.18 8.40 6.13
CA THR A 453 7.33 9.51 5.69
C THR A 453 7.58 9.74 4.20
N PHE A 454 6.51 9.92 3.43
CA PHE A 454 6.61 10.22 2.01
C PHE A 454 6.90 11.70 1.74
N HIS A 455 7.20 12.02 0.49
CA HIS A 455 6.91 13.35 -0.06
C HIS A 455 5.88 13.18 -1.17
N VAL A 456 5.00 14.18 -1.30
CA VAL A 456 4.02 14.26 -2.38
C VAL A 456 4.65 15.01 -3.55
N PHE A 457 4.49 14.49 -4.76
CA PHE A 457 4.95 15.10 -6.00
C PHE A 457 3.74 15.42 -6.89
N SER A 458 3.73 16.55 -7.60
CA SER A 458 2.74 16.75 -8.67
C SER A 458 3.16 15.97 -9.91
N MET A 459 2.17 15.47 -10.66
CA MET A 459 2.38 14.71 -11.88
C MET A 459 1.69 15.42 -13.05
N GLU A 460 2.49 16.08 -13.87
CA GLU A 460 2.05 16.87 -15.01
C GLU A 460 2.13 16.00 -16.28
N ASP A 461 1.01 15.87 -17.01
CA ASP A 461 0.91 15.11 -18.27
C ASP A 461 1.65 15.84 -19.40
N ALA A 462 2.57 15.17 -20.09
CA ALA A 462 3.33 15.73 -21.21
C ALA A 462 2.64 15.56 -22.59
N HIS A 463 1.42 15.01 -22.60
CA HIS A 463 0.55 14.79 -23.76
C HIS A 463 1.09 13.81 -24.83
N ASP A 464 2.15 13.06 -24.52
CA ASP A 464 2.78 12.10 -25.43
C ASP A 464 2.91 10.67 -24.86
N GLY A 465 2.35 10.41 -23.68
CA GLY A 465 2.51 9.13 -22.95
C GLY A 465 3.63 9.16 -21.90
N SER A 466 4.30 10.30 -21.74
CA SER A 466 5.20 10.59 -20.62
C SER A 466 4.62 11.63 -19.65
N TYR A 467 5.22 11.69 -18.47
CA TYR A 467 4.84 12.57 -17.38
C TYR A 467 6.07 13.34 -16.85
N HIS A 468 5.81 14.51 -16.31
CA HIS A 468 6.76 15.33 -15.58
C HIS A 468 6.42 15.28 -14.08
N LEU A 469 7.35 14.75 -13.29
CA LEU A 469 7.20 14.64 -11.83
C LEU A 469 7.92 15.81 -11.14
N LYS A 470 7.30 16.43 -10.13
CA LYS A 470 7.73 17.73 -9.60
C LYS A 470 7.53 17.84 -8.09
N GLY A 471 8.49 18.46 -7.41
CA GLY A 471 8.44 18.69 -5.95
C GLY A 471 7.61 19.91 -5.56
N SER A 472 7.19 19.96 -4.30
CA SER A 472 6.46 21.12 -3.74
C SER A 472 7.26 22.43 -3.73
N HIS A 473 8.60 22.36 -3.87
CA HIS A 473 9.48 23.50 -4.11
C HIS A 473 9.60 23.92 -5.59
N GLY A 474 8.78 23.35 -6.48
CA GLY A 474 8.62 23.77 -7.88
C GLY A 474 9.64 23.21 -8.87
N LEU A 475 10.67 22.47 -8.41
CA LEU A 475 11.65 21.82 -9.29
C LEU A 475 11.19 20.42 -9.72
N TYR A 476 11.65 20.00 -10.89
CA TYR A 476 11.34 18.71 -11.50
C TYR A 476 12.28 17.59 -11.06
N TRP A 477 11.80 16.36 -11.17
CA TRP A 477 12.60 15.15 -11.16
C TRP A 477 13.60 15.16 -12.31
N GLU A 478 14.81 14.71 -12.03
CA GLU A 478 15.97 14.77 -12.91
C GLU A 478 16.79 13.49 -12.72
N LEU A 479 17.25 12.89 -13.83
CA LEU A 479 18.18 11.76 -13.82
C LEU A 479 19.61 12.30 -13.72
N SER A 480 20.25 12.12 -12.56
CA SER A 480 21.64 12.51 -12.33
C SER A 480 22.63 11.60 -13.06
N ASN A 481 23.83 12.13 -13.33
CA ASN A 481 24.93 11.41 -14.00
C ASN A 481 25.39 10.13 -13.26
N ASP A 482 25.05 9.97 -11.98
CA ASP A 482 25.30 8.76 -11.17
C ASP A 482 24.15 7.73 -11.25
N LEU A 483 23.26 7.87 -12.25
CA LEU A 483 22.04 7.09 -12.48
C LEU A 483 21.00 7.15 -11.36
N SER A 484 21.09 8.14 -10.47
CA SER A 484 20.09 8.36 -9.41
C SER A 484 19.10 9.47 -9.73
N ILE A 485 17.97 9.50 -9.03
CA ILE A 485 16.94 10.52 -9.21
C ILE A 485 17.05 11.62 -8.15
N SER A 486 16.99 12.87 -8.58
CA SER A 486 16.91 14.06 -7.72
C SER A 486 15.83 15.02 -8.18
N VAL A 487 15.29 15.82 -7.25
CA VAL A 487 14.27 16.84 -7.56
C VAL A 487 14.92 18.22 -7.60
N SER A 488 15.81 18.35 -8.58
CA SER A 488 16.70 19.50 -8.82
C SER A 488 16.54 20.12 -10.21
N GLY A 489 15.81 19.46 -11.11
CA GLY A 489 15.65 19.87 -12.49
C GLY A 489 14.91 21.20 -12.59
N ARG A 490 15.45 22.13 -13.37
CA ARG A 490 14.75 23.39 -13.71
C ARG A 490 13.75 23.20 -14.84
N GLU A 491 14.10 22.33 -15.79
CA GLU A 491 13.29 21.96 -16.93
C GLU A 491 12.58 20.60 -16.70
N PRO A 492 11.41 20.36 -17.30
CA PRO A 492 10.68 19.10 -17.13
C PRO A 492 11.37 17.90 -17.80
N SER A 493 11.76 16.89 -17.01
CA SER A 493 12.23 15.60 -17.55
C SER A 493 11.05 14.66 -17.83
N LYS A 494 11.12 13.87 -18.91
CA LYS A 494 10.06 12.92 -19.32
C LYS A 494 10.25 11.55 -18.69
N PHE A 495 9.25 11.08 -17.95
CA PHE A 495 9.18 9.72 -17.41
C PHE A 495 7.96 9.01 -17.98
N SER A 496 8.12 7.84 -18.61
CA SER A 496 6.98 7.01 -19.02
C SER A 496 6.50 6.16 -17.84
N ILE A 497 5.19 5.93 -17.74
CA ILE A 497 4.59 5.14 -16.67
C ILE A 497 3.85 3.95 -17.27
N GLU A 498 4.21 2.75 -16.84
CA GLU A 498 3.64 1.49 -17.32
C GLU A 498 2.83 0.85 -16.18
N LEU A 499 1.53 0.58 -16.41
CA LEU A 499 0.65 -0.03 -15.40
C LEU A 499 1.06 -1.47 -15.07
N CYS A 500 0.85 -1.85 -13.81
CA CYS A 500 1.09 -3.19 -13.30
C CYS A 500 -0.01 -3.61 -12.31
N ARG A 501 -0.06 -4.92 -12.04
CA ARG A 501 -0.94 -5.54 -11.05
C ARG A 501 -0.97 -4.82 -9.70
N GLN A 502 -2.11 -4.92 -9.00
CA GLN A 502 -2.24 -4.56 -7.58
C GLN A 502 -1.80 -3.14 -7.24
N ASN A 503 -2.35 -2.14 -7.96
CA ASN A 503 -2.08 -0.71 -7.75
C ASN A 503 -0.58 -0.37 -7.76
N ARG A 504 0.16 -0.98 -8.70
CA ARG A 504 1.58 -0.68 -8.95
C ARG A 504 1.82 -0.15 -10.36
N ILE A 505 2.91 0.61 -10.50
CA ILE A 505 3.46 1.05 -11.78
C ILE A 505 4.95 0.71 -11.87
N ILE A 506 5.44 0.63 -13.11
CA ILE A 506 6.85 0.77 -13.44
C ILE A 506 7.05 2.18 -13.98
N ILE A 507 8.13 2.84 -13.57
CA ILE A 507 8.49 4.19 -14.05
C ILE A 507 9.77 4.06 -14.88
N LYS A 508 9.76 4.60 -16.10
CA LYS A 508 10.86 4.55 -17.07
C LYS A 508 11.48 5.94 -17.18
N ALA A 509 12.77 6.06 -16.91
CA ALA A 509 13.52 7.32 -16.91
C ALA A 509 13.93 7.76 -18.32
N PRO A 510 14.36 9.02 -18.52
CA PRO A 510 14.78 9.55 -19.83
C PRO A 510 15.87 8.75 -20.57
N ASN A 511 16.64 7.92 -19.86
CA ASN A 511 17.64 7.01 -20.45
C ASN A 511 17.06 5.68 -20.96
N GLY A 512 15.73 5.51 -20.97
CA GLY A 512 15.04 4.29 -21.39
C GLY A 512 15.09 3.13 -20.38
N GLN A 513 15.64 3.34 -19.19
CA GLN A 513 15.75 2.33 -18.13
C GLN A 513 14.69 2.54 -17.04
N TYR A 514 14.37 1.47 -16.31
CA TYR A 514 13.34 1.48 -15.27
C TYR A 514 13.91 1.94 -13.92
N LEU A 515 13.13 2.73 -13.16
CA LEU A 515 13.46 3.13 -11.80
C LEU A 515 13.42 1.92 -10.88
N LYS A 516 14.48 1.76 -10.10
CA LYS A 516 14.73 0.64 -9.19
C LYS A 516 14.99 1.16 -7.78
N GLY A 517 14.25 0.67 -6.80
CA GLY A 517 14.56 0.86 -5.39
C GLY A 517 15.64 -0.12 -4.91
N GLU A 518 16.50 0.32 -3.99
CA GLU A 518 17.53 -0.53 -3.38
C GLU A 518 17.40 -0.63 -1.86
N GLN A 519 17.90 -1.74 -1.28
CA GLN A 519 17.81 -2.00 0.16
C GLN A 519 18.53 -0.94 1.02
N ASN A 520 19.57 -0.31 0.48
CA ASN A 520 20.27 0.84 1.07
C ASN A 520 19.42 2.13 1.08
N GLY A 521 18.30 2.15 0.33
CA GLY A 521 17.40 3.28 0.15
C GLY A 521 17.59 4.06 -1.16
N ALA A 522 18.63 3.81 -1.95
CA ALA A 522 18.85 4.53 -3.19
C ALA A 522 17.77 4.21 -4.24
N ILE A 523 17.46 5.21 -5.07
CA ILE A 523 16.70 5.03 -6.31
C ILE A 523 17.70 5.15 -7.47
N THR A 524 17.83 4.08 -8.25
CA THR A 524 18.76 3.95 -9.39
C THR A 524 17.99 3.53 -10.65
N THR A 525 18.65 3.38 -11.80
CA THR A 525 18.02 2.83 -13.02
C THR A 525 18.57 1.45 -13.40
N CYS A 526 17.72 0.58 -13.97
CA CYS A 526 18.15 -0.70 -14.57
C CYS A 526 17.33 -1.11 -15.80
N SER A 527 17.92 -1.96 -16.65
CA SER A 527 17.30 -2.42 -17.91
C SER A 527 16.25 -3.53 -17.76
N THR A 528 16.12 -4.15 -16.58
CA THR A 528 15.22 -5.30 -16.36
C THR A 528 14.10 -4.99 -15.37
N VAL A 529 12.86 -5.24 -15.79
CA VAL A 529 11.69 -5.23 -14.91
C VAL A 529 11.81 -6.35 -13.89
N ASN A 530 11.61 -6.04 -12.61
CA ASN A 530 11.62 -6.99 -11.51
C ASN A 530 10.89 -6.41 -10.27
N GLN A 531 10.77 -7.18 -9.18
CA GLN A 531 10.07 -6.73 -7.97
C GLN A 531 10.55 -5.37 -7.43
N ALA A 532 11.84 -5.05 -7.57
CA ALA A 532 12.41 -3.77 -7.11
C ALA A 532 12.17 -2.58 -8.07
N THR A 533 11.57 -2.79 -9.25
CA THR A 533 11.13 -1.73 -10.17
C THR A 533 9.62 -1.46 -10.10
N LEU A 534 8.90 -2.10 -9.18
CA LEU A 534 7.47 -1.91 -8.96
C LEU A 534 7.22 -0.88 -7.84
N TRP A 535 6.39 0.12 -8.13
CA TRP A 535 6.07 1.21 -7.23
C TRP A 535 4.55 1.27 -7.00
N GLU A 536 4.12 1.14 -5.76
CA GLU A 536 2.74 1.34 -5.28
C GLU A 536 2.45 2.86 -5.26
N PHE A 537 1.26 3.31 -5.74
CA PHE A 537 1.02 4.71 -6.17
C PHE A 537 -0.36 5.33 -5.81
#